data_AF-A0A4U1D083-F1
#
_entry.id   AF-A0A4U1D083-F1
#
_cell.length_a   1.000
_cell.length_b   1.000
_cell.length_c   1.000
_cell.angle_alpha   90.00
_cell.angle_beta   90.00
_cell.angle_gamma   90.00
#
_symmetry.space_group_name_H-M   'P 1'
#
loop_
_entity.id
_entity.type
_entity.pdbx_description
1 polymer ?
#
loop_
_entity_poly.entity_id
_entity_poly.type
_entity_poly.pdbx_seq_one_letter_code
_entity_poly.pdbx_strand_id
1 'polypeptide(L)'
;MKLKGLGIVRKIDELGRIVIPKEVRDVNAWGPGTSMEMFSTEDGLVIKKYKRDEEKASVVTNLKAALNGEQLLNSEDLRKAIAFIEQK
;
A
#
# COMPACT_ATOMS: atom_id res chain seq x y z
N MET A 1 -10.43 -10.63 -8.20
CA MET A 1 -10.35 -9.33 -8.92
C MET A 1 -9.53 -9.58 -10.18
N LYS A 2 -10.08 -9.33 -11.37
CA LYS A 2 -9.40 -9.69 -12.64
C LYS A 2 -8.29 -8.68 -12.90
N LEU A 3 -7.04 -9.14 -13.05
CA LEU A 3 -5.93 -8.26 -13.45
C LEU A 3 -6.23 -7.72 -14.86
N LYS A 4 -6.29 -6.40 -15.00
CA LYS A 4 -6.47 -5.74 -16.29
C LYS A 4 -5.10 -5.36 -16.83
N GLY A 5 -4.67 -6.05 -17.88
CA GLY A 5 -3.43 -5.69 -18.59
C GLY A 5 -3.54 -4.27 -19.17
N LEU A 6 -2.52 -3.45 -18.94
CA LEU A 6 -2.45 -2.10 -19.49
C LEU A 6 -1.97 -2.09 -20.96
N GLY A 7 -1.50 -3.23 -21.49
CA GLY A 7 -0.97 -3.33 -22.85
C GLY A 7 0.38 -2.62 -23.05
N ILE A 8 1.07 -2.27 -21.96
CA ILE A 8 2.33 -1.52 -22.00
C ILE A 8 3.49 -2.50 -21.87
N VAL A 9 4.43 -2.46 -22.82
CA VAL A 9 5.67 -3.25 -22.79
C VAL A 9 6.84 -2.34 -22.46
N ARG A 10 7.67 -2.73 -21.49
CA ARG A 10 8.88 -2.01 -21.11
C ARG A 10 10.06 -2.96 -20.98
N LYS A 11 11.22 -2.53 -21.48
CA LYS A 11 12.48 -3.24 -21.26
C LYS A 11 13.00 -2.98 -19.85
N ILE A 12 13.62 -3.99 -19.28
CA ILE A 12 14.44 -3.89 -18.08
C ILE A 12 15.75 -3.18 -18.46
N ASP A 13 16.23 -2.27 -17.62
CA ASP A 13 17.53 -1.63 -17.82
C ASP A 13 18.69 -2.53 -17.35
N GLU A 14 19.93 -2.09 -17.57
CA GLU A 14 21.15 -2.86 -17.22
C GLU A 14 21.26 -3.23 -15.73
N LEU A 15 20.50 -2.56 -14.85
CA LEU A 15 20.50 -2.80 -13.41
C LEU A 15 19.30 -3.63 -12.94
N GLY A 16 18.45 -4.10 -13.85
CA GLY A 16 17.27 -4.88 -13.48
C GLY A 16 16.03 -4.06 -13.15
N ARG A 17 16.02 -2.74 -13.42
CA ARG A 17 14.89 -1.86 -13.07
C ARG A 17 13.88 -1.76 -14.21
N ILE A 18 12.60 -1.65 -13.85
CA ILE A 18 11.50 -1.39 -14.78
C ILE A 18 10.95 0.02 -14.52
N VAL A 19 10.75 0.78 -15.58
CA VAL A 19 10.15 2.11 -15.50
C VAL A 19 8.63 1.99 -15.48
N ILE A 20 8.00 2.62 -14.48
CA ILE A 20 6.53 2.77 -14.43
C ILE A 20 6.13 4.02 -15.24
N PRO A 21 5.27 3.86 -16.27
CA PRO A 21 4.79 4.97 -17.10
C PRO A 21 4.17 6.11 -16.29
N LYS A 22 4.28 7.34 -16.78
CA LYS A 22 3.81 8.54 -16.07
C LYS A 22 2.31 8.48 -15.81
N GLU A 23 1.53 8.02 -16.78
CA GLU A 23 0.08 7.92 -16.70
C GLU A 23 -0.37 6.99 -15.56
N VAL A 24 0.34 5.86 -15.39
CA VAL A 24 0.09 4.92 -14.30
C VAL A 24 0.44 5.56 -12.96
N ARG A 25 1.55 6.30 -12.90
CA ARG A 25 1.97 7.01 -11.68
C ARG A 25 0.99 8.11 -11.30
N ASP A 26 0.52 8.91 -12.25
CA ASP A 26 -0.40 10.03 -12.00
C ASP A 26 -1.76 9.53 -11.50
N VAL A 27 -2.33 8.49 -12.13
CA VAL A 27 -3.60 7.88 -11.69
C VAL A 27 -3.52 7.31 -10.28
N ASN A 28 -2.36 6.79 -9.87
CA ASN A 28 -2.16 6.19 -8.56
C ASN A 28 -1.47 7.14 -7.55
N ALA A 29 -1.23 8.40 -7.92
CA ALA A 29 -0.48 9.37 -7.12
C ALA A 29 0.90 8.86 -6.64
N TRP A 30 1.62 8.13 -7.50
CA TRP A 30 2.98 7.64 -7.22
C TRP A 30 4.02 8.68 -7.62
N GLY A 31 4.28 9.61 -6.70
CA GLY A 31 5.35 10.60 -6.84
C GLY A 31 6.74 10.01 -6.65
N PRO A 32 7.80 10.77 -6.98
CA PRO A 32 9.19 10.40 -6.64
C PRO A 32 9.32 10.08 -5.14
N GLY A 33 10.03 9.00 -4.81
CA GLY A 33 10.22 8.56 -3.42
C GLY A 33 9.03 7.81 -2.81
N THR A 34 7.95 7.57 -3.54
CA THR A 34 6.84 6.73 -3.06
C THR A 34 7.36 5.32 -2.76
N SER A 35 7.22 4.87 -1.51
CA SER A 35 7.53 3.49 -1.13
C SER A 35 6.56 2.52 -1.79
N MET A 36 7.11 1.51 -2.44
CA MET A 36 6.35 0.49 -3.18
C MET A 36 6.69 -0.89 -2.63
N GLU A 37 5.69 -1.76 -2.57
CA GLU A 37 5.82 -3.14 -2.13
C GLU A 37 5.56 -4.08 -3.30
N MET A 38 6.37 -5.14 -3.40
CA MET A 38 6.33 -6.12 -4.48
C MET A 38 5.94 -7.48 -3.92
N PHE A 39 4.96 -8.12 -4.55
CA PHE A 39 4.46 -9.43 -4.20
C PHE A 39 4.63 -10.38 -5.38
N SER A 40 5.26 -11.53 -5.13
CA SER A 40 5.30 -12.60 -6.13
C SER A 40 3.99 -13.40 -6.07
N THR A 41 3.48 -13.77 -7.24
CA THR A 41 2.25 -14.57 -7.43
C THR A 41 2.53 -15.64 -8.48
N GLU A 42 1.65 -16.63 -8.60
CA GLU A 42 1.78 -17.69 -9.63
C GLU A 42 1.78 -17.11 -11.06
N ASP A 43 1.02 -16.03 -11.28
CA ASP A 43 0.86 -15.39 -12.60
C ASP A 43 1.89 -14.27 -12.86
N GLY A 44 2.81 -14.01 -11.91
CA GLY A 44 3.84 -12.98 -12.04
C GLY A 44 3.96 -12.05 -10.84
N LEU A 45 4.21 -10.77 -11.10
CA LEU A 45 4.54 -9.78 -10.07
C LEU A 45 3.42 -8.76 -9.88
N VAL A 46 3.01 -8.52 -8.64
CA VAL A 46 2.07 -7.47 -8.25
C VAL A 46 2.81 -6.39 -7.45
N ILE A 47 2.59 -5.13 -7.79
CA ILE A 47 3.19 -3.97 -7.11
C ILE A 47 2.09 -3.10 -6.52
N LYS A 48 2.25 -2.67 -5.26
CA LYS A 48 1.30 -1.77 -4.57
C LYS A 48 2.05 -0.65 -3.83
N LYS A 49 1.36 0.45 -3.52
CA LYS A 49 1.90 1.49 -2.61
C LYS A 49 2.10 0.87 -1.23
N TYR A 50 3.30 1.00 -0.68
CA TYR A 50 3.60 0.61 0.69
C TYR A 50 2.97 1.64 1.64
N LYS A 51 2.07 1.17 2.53
CA LYS A 51 1.32 2.03 3.47
C LYS A 51 1.58 1.71 4.94
N ARG A 52 2.45 0.75 5.22
CA ARG A 52 2.57 0.13 6.55
C ARG A 52 2.93 1.14 7.65
N ASP A 53 3.69 2.19 7.37
CA ASP A 53 4.08 3.18 8.39
C ASP A 53 3.00 4.24 8.64
N GLU A 54 2.33 4.72 7.59
CA GLU A 54 1.22 5.68 7.70
C GLU A 54 0.01 5.04 8.41
N GLU A 55 -0.31 3.79 8.08
CA GLU A 55 -1.43 3.06 8.69
C GLU A 55 -1.15 2.73 10.16
N LYS A 56 0.08 2.34 10.53
CA LYS A 56 0.45 2.13 11.94
C LYS A 56 0.30 3.39 12.78
N ALA A 57 0.84 4.51 12.29
CA ALA A 57 0.82 5.76 13.04
C ALA A 57 -0.62 6.22 13.30
N SER A 58 -1.48 6.13 12.30
CA SER A 58 -2.90 6.49 12.43
C SER A 58 -3.65 5.55 13.39
N VAL A 59 -3.48 4.23 13.29
CA VAL A 59 -4.12 3.26 14.20
C VAL A 59 -3.69 3.50 15.64
N VAL A 60 -2.38 3.66 15.90
CA VAL A 60 -1.87 3.91 17.26
C VAL A 60 -2.41 5.23 17.82
N THR A 61 -2.49 6.27 16.99
CA THR A 61 -3.05 7.57 17.41
C THR A 61 -4.52 7.44 17.78
N ASN A 62 -5.33 6.78 16.95
CA ASN A 62 -6.75 6.57 17.21
C ASN A 62 -6.98 5.73 18.47
N LEU A 63 -6.18 4.69 18.70
CA LEU A 63 -6.26 3.86 19.91
C LEU A 63 -5.91 4.67 21.18
N LYS A 64 -4.91 5.55 21.12
CA LYS A 64 -4.56 6.44 22.24
C LYS A 64 -5.66 7.46 22.53
N ALA A 65 -6.23 8.08 21.51
CA ALA A 65 -7.35 9.02 21.66
C ALA A 65 -8.57 8.32 22.29
N ALA A 66 -8.85 7.07 21.90
CA ALA A 66 -9.92 6.28 22.47
C ALA A 66 -9.68 5.91 23.94
N LEU A 67 -8.45 5.55 24.32
CA LEU A 67 -8.07 5.30 25.72
C LEU A 67 -8.26 6.55 26.60
N ASN A 68 -8.03 7.74 26.04
CA ASN A 68 -8.23 9.01 26.72
C ASN A 68 -9.70 9.47 26.73
N GLY A 69 -10.62 8.73 26.10
CA GLY A 69 -12.03 9.08 26.01
C GLY A 69 -12.34 10.22 25.03
N GLU A 70 -11.38 10.63 24.21
CA GLU A 70 -11.51 11.73 23.24
C GLU A 70 -12.23 11.27 21.95
N GLN A 71 -12.23 9.96 21.65
CA GLN A 71 -12.76 9.42 20.42
C GLN A 71 -13.39 8.03 20.61
N LEU A 72 -14.56 7.81 19.99
CA LEU A 72 -15.16 6.47 19.89
C LEU A 72 -14.60 5.74 18.65
N LEU A 73 -14.14 4.52 18.85
CA LEU A 73 -13.68 3.65 17.76
C LEU A 73 -14.87 3.05 17.03
N ASN A 74 -14.83 3.08 15.70
CA ASN A 74 -15.81 2.39 14.87
C ASN A 74 -15.29 0.99 14.44
N SER A 75 -16.16 0.22 13.78
CA SER A 75 -15.82 -1.13 13.30
C SER A 75 -14.68 -1.14 12.27
N GLU A 76 -14.42 -0.05 11.56
CA GLU A 76 -13.31 0.07 10.61
C GLU A 76 -11.97 0.25 11.33
N ASP A 77 -11.94 1.09 12.37
CA ASP A 77 -10.74 1.31 13.21
C ASP A 77 -10.30 0.01 13.89
N LEU A 78 -11.26 -0.74 14.43
CA LEU A 78 -11.00 -2.04 15.05
C LEU A 78 -10.48 -3.08 14.05
N ARG A 79 -11.04 -3.12 12.83
CA ARG A 79 -10.54 -4.01 11.76
C ARG A 79 -9.10 -3.67 11.37
N LYS A 80 -8.78 -2.38 11.24
CA LYS A 80 -7.42 -1.94 10.93
C LYS A 80 -6.44 -2.33 12.05
N ALA A 81 -6.85 -2.18 13.31
CA ALA A 81 -6.04 -2.60 14.45
C ALA A 81 -5.80 -4.12 14.49
N ILE A 82 -6.85 -4.93 14.27
CA ILE A 82 -6.73 -6.39 14.23
C ILE A 82 -5.83 -6.83 13.07
N ALA A 83 -6.07 -6.32 11.86
CA ALA A 83 -5.26 -6.64 10.68
C ALA A 83 -3.78 -6.27 10.88
N PHE A 84 -3.51 -5.19 11.61
CA PHE A 84 -2.15 -4.81 11.98
C PHE A 84 -1.49 -5.83 12.92
N ILE A 85 -2.21 -6.34 13.91
CA ILE A 85 -1.69 -7.34 14.87
C ILE A 85 -1.49 -8.71 14.20
N GLU A 86 -2.39 -9.09 13.28
CA GLU A 86 -2.34 -10.39 12.59
C GLU A 86 -1.23 -10.47 11.53
N GLN A 87 -0.83 -9.34 10.94
CA GLN A 87 0.32 -9.28 10.02
C GLN A 87 1.64 -9.23 10.80
N LYS A 88 2.21 -10.42 11.07
CA LYS A 88 3.58 -10.59 11.58
C LYS A 88 4.62 -9.70 10.86
#